data_AF-A0A6B2V5X7-F1
#
_entry.id   AF-A0A6B2V5X7-F1
#
_cell.length_a   1.000
_cell.length_b   1.000
_cell.length_c   1.000
_cell.angle_alpha   90.00
_cell.angle_beta   90.00
_cell.angle_gamma   90.00
#
_symmetry.space_group_name_H-M   'P 1'
#
loop_
_entity.id
_entity.type
_entity.pdbx_description
1 polymer ?
#
loop_
_entity_poly.entity_id
_entity_poly.type
_entity_poly.pdbx_seq_one_letter_code
_entity_poly.pdbx_strand_id
1 'polypeptide(L)'
;SAERPDRLGVVLVDGRDGVAAGGCHGDGLRVCTDVPHVTTHLTANDPVRMREFAQSLSAELKRRAELLGLSSFAEWHTRREVSGRIVA
;
A
#
# COMPACT_ATOMS: atom_id res chain seq x y z
N SER A 1 9.38 17.14 5.33
CA SER A 1 8.15 16.79 6.07
C SER A 1 7.62 15.47 5.55
N ALA A 2 6.99 14.66 6.40
CA ALA A 2 6.25 13.49 5.92
C ALA A 2 5.06 13.94 5.04
N GLU A 3 4.67 13.12 4.06
CA GLU A 3 3.47 13.36 3.24
C GLU A 3 2.23 13.44 4.15
N ARG A 4 1.11 14.01 3.68
CA ARG A 4 -0.09 14.06 4.52
C ARG A 4 -0.79 12.68 4.60
N PRO A 5 -1.39 12.29 5.74
CA PRO A 5 -2.12 11.02 5.87
C PRO A 5 -3.28 10.85 4.90
N ASP A 6 -3.92 11.95 4.49
CA ASP A 6 -4.98 11.93 3.47
C ASP A 6 -4.47 11.65 2.04
N ARG A 7 -3.15 11.74 1.82
CA ARG A 7 -2.51 11.57 0.51
C ARG A 7 -1.70 10.28 0.39
N LEU A 8 -1.32 9.67 1.51
CA LEU A 8 -0.56 8.42 1.57
C LEU A 8 -1.15 7.49 2.63
N GLY A 9 -1.57 6.31 2.19
CA GLY A 9 -1.93 5.20 3.07
C GLY A 9 -0.89 4.08 3.00
N VAL A 10 -0.60 3.47 4.14
CA VAL A 10 0.35 2.35 4.29
C VAL A 10 -0.39 1.16 4.91
N VAL A 11 -0.23 -0.01 4.29
CA VAL A 11 -0.69 -1.29 4.85
C VAL A 11 0.53 -2.11 5.24
N LEU A 12 0.57 -2.55 6.49
CA LEU A 12 1.66 -3.37 7.03
C LEU A 12 1.28 -4.84 6.93
N VAL A 13 2.19 -5.67 6.41
CA VAL A 13 1.98 -7.11 6.24
C VAL A 13 3.16 -7.89 6.83
N ASP A 14 2.95 -8.58 7.94
CA ASP A 14 3.96 -9.44 8.58
C ASP A 14 3.91 -10.85 7.97
N GLY A 15 4.96 -11.22 7.23
CA GLY A 15 5.04 -12.48 6.46
C GLY A 15 5.61 -13.71 7.17
N ARG A 16 5.81 -13.71 8.50
CA ARG A 16 6.45 -14.84 9.21
C ARG A 16 5.45 -15.90 9.65
N ASP A 17 5.58 -17.09 9.06
CA ASP A 17 5.05 -18.35 9.60
C ASP A 17 6.02 -18.86 10.68
N GLY A 18 5.51 -19.15 11.88
CA GLY A 18 6.28 -19.33 13.12
C GLY A 18 7.18 -20.58 13.24
N VAL A 19 7.76 -21.12 12.16
CA VAL A 19 8.51 -22.40 12.20
C VAL A 19 10.02 -22.25 11.93
N ALA A 20 10.52 -21.07 11.54
CA ALA A 20 11.95 -20.88 11.30
C ALA A 20 12.62 -19.99 12.36
N ALA A 21 13.36 -20.66 13.23
CA ALA A 21 14.55 -20.21 13.96
C ALA A 21 14.41 -19.05 14.96
N GLY A 22 14.41 -19.43 16.24
CA GLY A 22 15.30 -18.89 17.27
C GLY A 22 15.60 -17.39 17.26
N GLY A 23 15.01 -16.69 18.24
CA GLY A 23 15.62 -15.48 18.79
C GLY A 23 15.45 -14.23 17.93
N CYS A 24 14.22 -13.72 17.86
CA CYS A 24 13.91 -12.30 17.99
C CYS A 24 12.38 -12.20 18.07
N HIS A 25 11.85 -12.22 19.29
CA HIS A 25 10.48 -11.82 19.61
C HIS A 25 10.41 -10.28 19.50
N GLY A 26 10.77 -9.75 18.33
CA GLY A 26 10.63 -8.32 18.03
C GLY A 26 9.20 -8.08 17.60
N ASP A 27 8.64 -6.94 17.97
CA ASP A 27 7.28 -6.52 17.63
C ASP A 27 6.99 -6.42 16.12
N GLY A 28 7.91 -6.85 15.24
CA GLY A 28 7.72 -6.85 13.79
C GLY A 28 7.39 -5.44 13.29
N LEU A 29 6.45 -5.36 12.34
CA LEU A 29 5.93 -4.07 11.88
C LEU A 29 4.93 -3.44 12.86
N ARG A 30 4.56 -4.11 13.98
CA ARG A 30 3.57 -3.61 14.94
C ARG A 30 3.96 -2.27 15.55
N VAL A 31 5.26 -2.01 15.76
CA VAL A 31 5.74 -0.71 16.26
C VAL A 31 5.41 0.45 15.32
N CYS A 32 5.14 0.16 14.05
CA CYS A 32 4.81 1.17 13.06
C CYS A 32 3.31 1.48 13.01
N THR A 33 2.44 0.80 13.77
CA THR A 33 0.99 1.08 13.74
C THR A 33 0.63 2.47 14.27
N ASP A 34 1.49 3.07 15.08
CA ASP A 34 1.31 4.42 15.61
C ASP A 34 1.63 5.51 14.57
N VAL A 35 2.16 5.13 13.40
CA VAL A 35 2.41 6.06 12.30
C VAL A 35 1.06 6.49 11.70
N PRO A 36 0.77 7.79 11.56
CA PRO A 36 -0.54 8.28 11.10
C PRO A 36 -1.00 7.79 9.72
N HIS A 37 -0.06 7.37 8.87
CA HIS A 37 -0.32 6.85 7.52
C HIS A 37 -0.72 5.37 7.52
N VAL A 38 -0.52 4.64 8.61
CA VAL A 38 -0.83 3.22 8.68
C VAL A 38 -2.32 3.05 8.88
N THR A 39 -2.97 2.43 7.89
CA THR A 39 -4.43 2.24 7.90
C THR A 39 -4.82 0.80 8.24
N THR A 40 -3.91 -0.16 8.02
CA THR A 40 -4.17 -1.59 8.20
C THR A 40 -2.89 -2.31 8.58
N HIS A 41 -3.00 -3.28 9.50
CA HIS A 41 -1.95 -4.23 9.84
C HIS A 41 -2.49 -5.65 9.66
N LEU A 42 -1.75 -6.48 8.92
CA LEU A 42 -2.10 -7.85 8.58
C LEU A 42 -0.96 -8.79 9.00
N THR A 43 -1.34 -9.94 9.53
CA THR A 43 -0.41 -10.99 9.96
C THR A 43 -0.63 -12.25 9.12
N ALA A 44 0.45 -12.94 8.75
CA ALA A 44 0.38 -14.14 7.90
C ALA A 44 -0.42 -15.31 8.51
N ASN A 45 -0.67 -15.28 9.82
CA ASN A 45 -1.47 -16.29 10.51
C ASN A 45 -2.99 -16.20 10.26
N ASP A 46 -3.49 -15.15 9.59
CA ASP A 46 -4.90 -15.03 9.20
C ASP A 46 -5.04 -15.07 7.66
N PRO A 47 -5.14 -16.28 7.07
CA PRO A 47 -5.19 -16.43 5.63
C PRO A 47 -6.51 -15.93 5.03
N VAL A 48 -7.59 -15.80 5.81
CA VAL A 48 -8.88 -15.27 5.33
C VAL A 48 -8.75 -13.76 5.14
N ARG A 49 -8.26 -13.04 6.15
CA ARG A 49 -8.00 -11.59 6.04
C ARG A 49 -7.02 -11.27 4.93
N MET A 50 -5.99 -12.09 4.74
CA MET A 50 -5.03 -11.90 3.64
C MET A 50 -5.70 -11.96 2.27
N ARG A 51 -6.63 -12.91 2.07
CA ARG A 51 -7.40 -13.04 0.83
C ARG A 51 -8.35 -11.87 0.62
N GLU A 52 -9.09 -11.48 1.65
CA GLU A 52 -10.01 -10.33 1.58
C GLU A 52 -9.25 -9.05 1.23
N PHE A 53 -8.07 -8.84 1.82
CA PHE A 53 -7.21 -7.72 1.49
C PHE A 53 -6.74 -7.77 0.04
N ALA A 54 -6.25 -8.91 -0.44
CA ALA A 54 -5.80 -9.07 -1.82
C ALA A 54 -6.94 -8.80 -2.83
N GLN A 55 -8.17 -9.25 -2.51
CA GLN A 55 -9.35 -9.00 -3.33
C GLN A 55 -9.73 -7.51 -3.35
N SER A 56 -9.76 -6.86 -2.18
CA SER A 56 -10.04 -5.42 -2.07
C SER A 56 -9.00 -4.59 -2.83
N LEU A 57 -7.71 -4.91 -2.69
CA LEU A 57 -6.62 -4.24 -3.41
C LEU A 57 -6.75 -4.41 -4.92
N SER A 58 -7.08 -5.62 -5.38
CA SER A 58 -7.26 -5.91 -6.80
C SER A 58 -8.44 -5.11 -7.39
N ALA A 59 -9.55 -5.04 -6.67
CA ALA A 59 -10.70 -4.23 -7.05
C ALA A 59 -10.37 -2.73 -7.11
N GLU A 60 -9.59 -2.24 -6.14
CA GLU A 60 -9.14 -0.85 -6.11
C GLU A 60 -8.25 -0.48 -7.29
N LEU A 61 -7.26 -1.33 -7.59
CA LEU A 61 -6.34 -1.11 -8.71
C LEU A 61 -7.11 -1.11 -10.04
N LYS A 62 -8.08 -2.01 -10.20
CA LYS A 62 -8.95 -2.04 -11.38
C LYS A 62 -9.75 -0.75 -11.52
N ARG A 63 -10.43 -0.31 -10.45
CA ARG A 63 -11.19 0.95 -10.43
C ARG A 63 -10.31 2.15 -10.82
N ARG A 64 -9.09 2.21 -10.30
CA ARG A 64 -8.13 3.30 -10.64
C ARG A 64 -7.69 3.24 -12.10
N ALA A 65 -7.41 2.05 -12.62
CA ALA A 65 -7.05 1.87 -14.03
C ALA A 65 -8.19 2.36 -14.96
N GLU A 66 -9.45 2.02 -14.62
CA GLU A 66 -10.63 2.47 -15.36
C GLU A 66 -10.79 4.00 -15.31
N LEU A 67 -10.63 4.61 -14.13
CA LEU A 67 -10.72 6.07 -13.95
C LEU A 67 -9.62 6.84 -14.69
N LEU A 68 -8.42 6.26 -14.80
CA LEU A 68 -7.28 6.89 -15.50
C LEU A 68 -7.33 6.69 -17.02
N GLY A 69 -8.38 6.04 -17.54
CA GLY A 69 -8.59 5.82 -18.97
C GLY A 69 -7.75 4.70 -19.55
N LEU A 70 -7.32 3.73 -18.73
CA LEU A 70 -6.45 2.60 -19.09
C LEU A 70 -5.07 2.99 -19.65
N SER A 71 -4.75 4.28 -19.76
CA SER A 71 -3.42 4.76 -20.09
C SER A 71 -2.43 4.21 -19.07
N SER A 72 -1.29 3.72 -19.55
CA SER A 72 -0.24 3.22 -18.65
C SER A 72 0.19 4.33 -17.68
N PHE A 73 0.69 3.97 -16.48
CA PHE A 73 1.18 4.95 -15.52
C PHE A 73 2.22 5.90 -16.15
N ALA A 74 3.12 5.38 -16.97
CA ALA A 74 4.13 6.16 -17.67
C ALA A 74 3.52 7.22 -18.62
N GLU A 75 2.49 6.84 -19.38
CA GLU A 75 1.76 7.73 -20.28
C GLU A 75 0.99 8.82 -19.53
N TRP A 76 0.31 8.43 -18.44
CA TRP A 76 -0.38 9.38 -17.56
C TRP A 76 0.58 10.35 -16.85
N HIS A 77 1.70 9.85 -16.31
CA HIS A 77 2.70 10.64 -15.57
C HIS A 77 3.38 11.65 -16.49
N THR A 78 3.77 11.24 -17.69
CA THR A 78 4.35 12.12 -18.72
C THR A 78 3.39 13.24 -19.08
N ARG A 79 2.10 12.92 -19.30
CA ARG A 79 1.07 13.92 -19.62
C ARG A 79 0.91 14.96 -18.49
N ARG A 80 1.03 14.55 -17.22
CA ARG A 80 0.97 15.47 -16.06
C ARG A 80 2.24 16.30 -15.87
N GLU A 81 3.43 15.74 -16.05
CA GLU A 81 4.67 16.54 -16.01
C GLU A 81 4.69 17.60 -17.11
N VAL A 82 4.24 17.24 -18.32
CA VAL A 82 4.10 18.17 -19.44
C VAL A 82 3.08 19.27 -19.12
N SER A 83 1.92 18.92 -18.53
CA SER A 83 0.94 19.90 -18.06
C SER A 83 1.51 20.85 -17.01
N GLY A 84 2.29 20.33 -16.05
CA GLY A 84 2.95 21.15 -15.02
C GLY A 84 3.99 22.12 -15.58
N ARG A 85 4.67 21.75 -16.67
CA ARG A 85 5.65 22.60 -17.37
C ARG A 85 5.01 23.67 -18.26
N ILE A 86 3.80 23.45 -18.77
CA ILE A 86 3.08 24.43 -19.61
C ILE A 86 2.45 25.54 -18.76
N VAL A 87 2.23 25.29 -17.47
CA VAL A 87 1.63 26.25 -16.53
C VAL A 87 2.70 27.12 -15.82
N ALA A 88 3.99 26.91 -16.10
CA ALA A 88 5.11 27.66 -15.51
C ALA A 88 5.62 28.79 -16.42
#